data_AF-A0A6P6G8Y8-F1
#
_entry.id   AF-A0A6P6G8Y8-F1
#
_cell.length_a   1.000
_cell.length_b   1.000
_cell.length_c   1.000
_cell.angle_alpha   90.00
_cell.angle_beta   90.00
_cell.angle_gamma   90.00
#
_symmetry.space_group_name_H-M   'P 1'
#
loop_
_entity.id
_entity.type
_entity.pdbx_description
1 polymer ?
#
loop_
_entity_poly.entity_id
_entity_poly.type
_entity_poly.pdbx_seq_one_letter_code
_entity_poly.pdbx_strand_id
1 'polypeptide(L)'
;MNIAAAIKLDDSSRFSGTKTDHNQMEDLLQDKKLHLVLDLDHTLLNGTNLERMTSEEECFKIQAEPDVSEGKGSLFMLKFTQKNFDMIIKLRPFVRTFLKEASKMYILHVYTLANRSYASLVVNILDPRREYIKGRVISRNDVAQKNRKTLDVIPAPESAILILDDTKEVWRKHERNLIPIEKYHFFSSSCQDFDPDCKSHSEMKSDESETEGALATILKVLEKIHLMFFDDESNGDKLILRRVSETIRKNILKGCKLLFPTNFMTDQETNHRLSEVAMRLGATCSTEYGPSVTHVVAWDFGTRGSRWAVKENKYLVHPDWLKAAYFTWHKHPEENFPVTQLGQLQEYLPYLIEEMFALCVFREVYKLFSQNYGFDKKMKRT
;
A
#
# COMPACT_ATOMS: atom_id res chain seq x y z
N MET A 1 -32.55 -1.12 16.23
CA MET A 1 -32.39 -2.12 17.31
C MET A 1 -30.93 -2.15 17.71
N ASN A 2 -30.63 -1.77 18.96
CA ASN A 2 -29.29 -1.54 19.48
C ASN A 2 -28.51 -2.86 19.66
N ILE A 3 -27.32 -2.95 19.05
CA ILE A 3 -26.37 -4.07 19.19
C ILE A 3 -25.80 -4.15 20.62
N ALA A 4 -25.97 -3.11 21.44
CA ALA A 4 -25.50 -3.06 22.83
C ALA A 4 -26.36 -3.85 23.85
N ALA A 5 -27.52 -4.41 23.44
CA ALA A 5 -28.43 -5.09 24.38
C ALA A 5 -28.23 -6.62 24.47
N ALA A 6 -27.35 -7.22 23.66
CA ALA A 6 -27.20 -8.68 23.61
C ALA A 6 -26.00 -9.24 24.40
N ILE A 7 -25.20 -8.40 25.08
CA ILE A 7 -23.95 -8.82 25.77
C ILE A 7 -24.06 -8.69 27.30
N LYS A 8 -25.22 -9.03 27.86
CA LYS A 8 -25.34 -9.24 29.31
C LYS A 8 -26.21 -10.46 29.56
N LEU A 9 -25.54 -11.59 29.75
CA LEU A 9 -25.84 -12.73 30.63
C LEU A 9 -25.08 -13.93 30.06
N ASP A 10 -23.86 -14.18 30.56
CA ASP A 10 -23.51 -15.45 31.21
C ASP A 10 -22.02 -15.42 31.61
N ASP A 11 -21.77 -14.97 32.84
CA ASP A 11 -20.44 -14.88 33.43
C ASP A 11 -20.17 -16.16 34.22
N SER A 12 -20.11 -17.32 33.54
CA SER A 12 -19.67 -18.59 34.14
C SER A 12 -19.37 -19.72 33.13
N SER A 13 -18.56 -19.50 32.08
CA SER A 13 -17.95 -20.64 31.37
C SER A 13 -16.53 -20.35 30.86
N ARG A 14 -15.56 -20.92 31.59
CA ARG A 14 -14.20 -21.12 31.09
C ARG A 14 -14.24 -22.17 29.97
N PHE A 15 -13.63 -21.84 28.82
CA PHE A 15 -13.20 -22.75 27.75
C PHE A 15 -14.29 -23.61 27.08
N SER A 16 -14.87 -23.08 25.99
CA SER A 16 -15.49 -23.89 24.93
C SER A 16 -15.26 -23.29 23.53
N GLY A 17 -14.00 -23.02 23.17
CA GLY A 17 -13.62 -22.42 21.89
C GLY A 17 -13.65 -23.34 20.66
N THR A 18 -14.31 -24.51 20.71
CA THR A 18 -14.21 -25.51 19.63
C THR A 18 -15.50 -25.76 18.85
N LYS A 19 -16.68 -25.58 19.45
CA LYS A 19 -17.97 -25.81 18.76
C LYS A 19 -18.43 -24.59 17.95
N THR A 20 -18.30 -23.38 18.51
CA THR A 20 -18.74 -22.14 17.86
C THR A 20 -17.90 -21.81 16.63
N ASP A 21 -16.57 -21.95 16.72
CA ASP A 21 -15.65 -21.73 15.60
C ASP A 21 -15.84 -22.75 14.47
N HIS A 22 -16.26 -23.98 14.80
CA HIS A 22 -16.49 -25.02 13.79
C HIS A 22 -17.72 -24.72 12.95
N ASN A 23 -18.83 -24.31 13.57
CA ASN A 23 -20.05 -23.92 12.86
C ASN A 23 -19.82 -22.65 12.02
N GLN A 24 -19.09 -21.66 12.55
CA GLN A 24 -18.73 -20.46 11.78
C GLN A 24 -17.87 -20.79 10.56
N MET A 25 -16.93 -21.73 10.68
CA MET A 25 -16.11 -22.16 9.55
C MET A 25 -16.92 -22.91 8.49
N GLU A 26 -17.92 -23.69 8.89
CA GLU A 26 -18.84 -24.37 7.97
C GLU A 26 -19.70 -23.36 7.18
N ASP A 27 -20.22 -22.33 7.85
CA ASP A 27 -20.95 -21.23 7.19
C ASP A 27 -20.06 -20.50 6.16
N LEU A 28 -18.79 -20.24 6.48
CA LEU A 28 -17.83 -19.60 5.56
C LEU A 28 -17.54 -20.46 4.33
N LEU A 29 -17.45 -21.79 4.52
CA LEU A 29 -17.24 -22.74 3.43
C LEU A 29 -18.47 -22.85 2.52
N GLN A 30 -19.67 -22.76 3.09
CA GLN A 30 -20.92 -22.80 2.34
C GLN A 30 -21.12 -21.55 1.48
N ASP A 31 -20.90 -20.36 2.04
CA ASP A 31 -21.04 -19.09 1.33
C ASP A 31 -19.81 -18.74 0.48
N LYS A 32 -18.71 -19.48 0.62
CA LYS A 32 -17.39 -19.19 0.04
C LYS A 32 -16.97 -17.73 0.27
N LYS A 33 -17.19 -17.22 1.48
CA LYS A 33 -16.78 -15.87 1.86
C LYS A 33 -15.80 -15.88 3.02
N LEU A 34 -14.84 -14.95 2.97
CA LEU A 34 -13.92 -14.65 4.07
C LEU A 34 -14.34 -13.33 4.74
N HIS A 35 -13.66 -12.92 5.80
CA HIS A 35 -13.91 -11.63 6.45
C HIS A 35 -12.83 -10.62 6.07
N LEU A 36 -13.24 -9.40 5.73
CA LEU A 36 -12.31 -8.29 5.44
C LEU A 36 -12.65 -7.10 6.35
N VAL A 37 -11.70 -6.77 7.21
CA VAL A 37 -11.75 -5.57 8.08
C VAL A 37 -11.09 -4.42 7.33
N LEU A 38 -11.81 -3.31 7.20
CA LEU A 38 -11.40 -2.12 6.47
C LEU A 38 -11.25 -0.95 7.44
N ASP A 39 -10.09 -0.29 7.42
CA ASP A 39 -9.98 1.06 7.98
C ASP A 39 -10.64 2.11 7.07
N LEU A 40 -10.78 3.35 7.53
CA LEU A 40 -11.37 4.46 6.77
C LEU A 40 -10.32 5.49 6.36
N ASP A 41 -9.75 6.20 7.34
CA ASP A 41 -8.92 7.38 7.14
C ASP A 41 -7.54 6.99 6.62
N HIS A 42 -7.11 7.58 5.51
CA HIS A 42 -5.91 7.20 4.73
C HIS A 42 -5.96 5.81 4.09
N THR A 43 -7.00 5.01 4.35
CA THR A 43 -7.20 3.71 3.70
C THR A 43 -8.20 3.80 2.55
N LEU A 44 -9.46 4.17 2.83
CA LEU A 44 -10.55 4.26 1.84
C LEU A 44 -10.86 5.71 1.43
N LEU A 45 -10.42 6.68 2.22
CA LEU A 45 -10.64 8.10 2.00
C LEU A 45 -9.59 8.93 2.72
N ASN A 46 -9.57 10.23 2.47
CA ASN A 46 -8.79 11.20 3.21
C ASN A 46 -9.67 12.40 3.59
N GLY A 47 -9.50 12.93 4.79
CA GLY A 47 -10.31 14.04 5.29
C GLY A 47 -9.46 15.15 5.87
N THR A 48 -9.94 16.39 5.77
CA THR A 48 -9.34 17.55 6.43
C THR A 48 -10.41 18.43 7.07
N ASN A 49 -10.02 19.10 8.16
CA ASN A 49 -10.83 20.20 8.70
C ASN A 49 -10.78 21.39 7.73
N LEU A 50 -11.91 22.07 7.54
CA LEU A 50 -11.99 23.24 6.67
C LEU A 50 -11.02 24.37 7.05
N GLU A 51 -10.67 24.49 8.34
CA GLU A 51 -9.71 25.49 8.85
C GLU A 51 -8.25 25.17 8.46
N ARG A 52 -7.96 23.92 8.10
CA ARG A 52 -6.60 23.47 7.73
C ARG A 52 -6.38 23.43 6.22
N MET A 53 -7.37 23.80 5.42
CA MET A 53 -7.25 23.80 3.95
C MET A 53 -6.38 24.97 3.49
N THR A 54 -5.61 24.76 2.43
CA THR A 54 -4.89 25.87 1.77
C THR A 54 -5.80 26.70 0.89
N SER A 55 -5.33 27.88 0.49
CA SER A 55 -6.03 28.77 -0.46
C SER A 55 -6.37 28.06 -1.78
N GLU A 56 -5.48 27.19 -2.26
CA GLU A 56 -5.67 26.41 -3.50
C GLU A 56 -6.74 25.32 -3.34
N GLU A 57 -6.87 24.76 -2.14
CA GLU A 57 -7.82 23.69 -1.83
C GLU A 57 -9.25 24.22 -1.58
N GLU A 58 -9.43 25.53 -1.34
CA GLU A 58 -10.75 26.11 -1.08
C GLU A 58 -11.74 25.87 -2.21
N CYS A 59 -11.26 25.73 -3.46
CA CYS A 59 -12.11 25.41 -4.60
C CYS A 59 -12.86 24.06 -4.44
N PHE A 60 -12.32 23.13 -3.64
CA PHE A 60 -12.97 21.85 -3.36
C PHE A 60 -14.23 22.01 -2.50
N LYS A 61 -14.36 23.09 -1.72
CA LYS A 61 -15.58 23.37 -0.95
C LYS A 61 -16.80 23.58 -1.86
N ILE A 62 -16.59 24.11 -3.06
CA ILE A 62 -17.64 24.34 -4.07
C ILE A 62 -18.00 23.03 -4.79
N GLN A 63 -17.01 22.15 -4.97
CA GLN A 63 -17.18 20.85 -5.64
C GLN A 63 -17.76 19.78 -4.71
N ALA A 64 -17.67 19.98 -3.39
CA ALA A 64 -18.10 19.01 -2.40
C ALA A 64 -19.63 18.87 -2.37
N GLU A 65 -20.09 17.63 -2.46
CA GLU A 65 -21.49 17.29 -2.28
C GLU A 65 -21.84 17.25 -0.77
N PRO A 66 -23.09 17.51 -0.37
CA PRO A 66 -23.47 17.34 1.03
C PRO A 66 -23.46 15.87 1.44
N ASP A 67 -23.26 15.61 2.74
CA ASP A 67 -23.19 14.28 3.38
C ASP A 67 -24.44 13.39 3.23
N VAL A 68 -25.56 13.96 2.78
CA VAL A 68 -26.84 13.27 2.49
C VAL A 68 -27.05 12.95 1.02
N SER A 69 -26.11 13.27 0.13
CA SER A 69 -26.27 12.98 -1.29
C SER A 69 -25.95 11.52 -1.62
N GLU A 70 -26.81 10.88 -2.42
CA GLU A 70 -26.47 9.64 -3.15
C GLU A 70 -25.55 9.92 -4.36
N GLY A 71 -24.86 11.06 -4.35
CA GLY A 71 -24.14 11.55 -5.50
C GLY A 71 -22.95 10.68 -5.85
N LYS A 72 -22.58 10.75 -7.13
CA LYS A 72 -21.46 9.98 -7.70
C LYS A 72 -20.12 10.70 -7.50
N GLY A 73 -20.12 11.86 -6.84
CA GLY A 73 -18.92 12.60 -6.52
C GLY A 73 -17.96 11.84 -5.63
N SER A 74 -16.76 12.42 -5.49
CA SER A 74 -15.71 11.92 -4.60
C SER A 74 -15.39 12.88 -3.47
N LEU A 75 -15.91 14.11 -3.47
CA LEU A 75 -15.71 15.10 -2.43
C LEU A 75 -17.03 15.33 -1.68
N PHE A 76 -16.98 15.28 -0.35
CA PHE A 76 -18.17 15.44 0.50
C PHE A 76 -17.90 16.38 1.66
N MET A 77 -18.88 17.25 1.93
CA MET A 77 -18.89 18.17 3.05
C MET A 77 -19.62 17.51 4.24
N LEU A 78 -18.89 17.25 5.32
CA LEU A 78 -19.42 16.74 6.57
C LEU A 78 -19.69 17.89 7.54
N LYS A 79 -20.96 18.12 7.86
CA LYS A 79 -21.38 19.15 8.81
C LYS A 79 -21.65 18.56 10.17
N PHE A 80 -20.98 19.04 11.20
CA PHE A 80 -21.21 18.60 12.57
C PHE A 80 -22.01 19.65 13.33
N THR A 81 -23.16 19.26 13.89
CA THR A 81 -24.12 20.17 14.56
C THR A 81 -23.58 20.80 15.84
N GLN A 82 -22.49 20.26 16.40
CA GLN A 82 -21.87 20.76 17.62
C GLN A 82 -20.38 20.98 17.38
N LYS A 83 -19.97 22.26 17.48
CA LYS A 83 -18.60 22.79 17.29
C LYS A 83 -18.20 22.87 15.81
N ASN A 84 -17.56 23.98 15.41
CA ASN A 84 -17.02 24.27 14.08
C ASN A 84 -15.95 23.25 13.62
N PHE A 85 -16.30 21.98 13.51
CA PHE A 85 -15.47 20.88 13.04
C PHE A 85 -15.98 20.39 11.70
N ASP A 86 -16.48 21.31 10.87
CA ASP A 86 -16.84 20.97 9.51
C ASP A 86 -15.60 20.41 8.82
N MET A 87 -15.80 19.32 8.09
CA MET A 87 -14.75 18.62 7.40
C MET A 87 -15.14 18.44 5.95
N ILE A 88 -14.14 18.42 5.09
CA ILE A 88 -14.28 17.90 3.75
C ILE A 88 -13.55 16.56 3.69
N ILE A 89 -14.18 15.58 3.05
CA ILE A 89 -13.56 14.28 2.77
C ILE A 89 -13.45 14.08 1.27
N LYS A 90 -12.39 13.39 0.87
CA LYS A 90 -12.14 12.90 -0.46
C LYS A 90 -12.13 11.37 -0.41
N LEU A 91 -13.03 10.74 -1.14
CA LEU A 91 -13.02 9.29 -1.37
C LEU A 91 -11.78 8.92 -2.19
N ARG A 92 -11.08 7.87 -1.78
CA ARG A 92 -9.96 7.32 -2.55
C ARG A 92 -10.48 6.78 -3.88
N PRO A 93 -9.79 7.02 -5.00
CA PRO A 93 -10.16 6.47 -6.30
C PRO A 93 -10.45 4.96 -6.21
N PHE A 94 -11.42 4.51 -7.00
CA PHE A 94 -11.87 3.11 -7.06
C PHE A 94 -12.63 2.58 -5.82
N VAL A 95 -12.79 3.34 -4.73
CA VAL A 95 -13.36 2.80 -3.46
C VAL A 95 -14.74 2.18 -3.59
N ARG A 96 -15.65 2.76 -4.39
CA ARG A 96 -17.01 2.24 -4.55
C ARG A 96 -17.01 0.91 -5.30
N THR A 97 -16.21 0.81 -6.36
CA THR A 97 -16.01 -0.43 -7.13
C THR A 97 -15.32 -1.48 -6.27
N PHE A 98 -14.28 -1.08 -5.51
CA PHE A 98 -13.60 -1.94 -4.55
C PHE A 98 -14.58 -2.57 -3.55
N LEU A 99 -15.44 -1.78 -2.89
CA LEU A 99 -16.41 -2.30 -1.92
C LEU A 99 -17.39 -3.28 -2.58
N LYS A 100 -17.91 -2.92 -3.77
CA LYS A 100 -18.82 -3.78 -4.53
C LYS A 100 -18.19 -5.12 -4.88
N GLU A 101 -17.01 -5.11 -5.48
CA GLU A 101 -16.33 -6.33 -5.97
C GLU A 101 -15.79 -7.17 -4.81
N ALA A 102 -15.18 -6.54 -3.80
CA ALA A 102 -14.72 -7.23 -2.59
C ALA A 102 -15.89 -7.91 -1.86
N SER A 103 -17.08 -7.29 -1.81
CA SER A 103 -18.25 -7.85 -1.12
C SER A 103 -18.75 -9.19 -1.70
N LYS A 104 -18.36 -9.52 -2.94
CA LYS A 104 -18.68 -10.80 -3.58
C LYS A 104 -17.92 -11.96 -2.93
N MET A 105 -16.71 -11.69 -2.42
CA MET A 105 -15.78 -12.67 -1.85
C MET A 105 -15.62 -12.52 -0.33
N TYR A 106 -15.94 -11.35 0.22
CA TYR A 106 -15.67 -11.00 1.61
C TYR A 106 -16.91 -10.40 2.29
N ILE A 107 -17.11 -10.76 3.56
CA ILE A 107 -17.98 -10.05 4.49
C ILE A 107 -17.20 -8.84 5.00
N LEU A 108 -17.66 -7.64 4.61
CA LEU A 108 -16.96 -6.40 4.91
C LEU A 108 -17.33 -5.86 6.30
N HIS A 109 -16.30 -5.52 7.08
CA HIS A 109 -16.41 -4.84 8.37
C HIS A 109 -15.63 -3.53 8.30
N VAL A 110 -16.18 -2.44 8.80
CA VAL A 110 -15.44 -1.20 9.01
C VAL A 110 -14.94 -1.16 10.44
N TYR A 111 -13.65 -0.94 10.63
CA TYR A 111 -13.06 -0.71 11.95
C TYR A 111 -12.15 0.51 11.90
N THR A 112 -12.65 1.63 12.41
CA THR A 112 -11.93 2.91 12.48
C THR A 112 -11.63 3.31 13.92
N LEU A 113 -10.52 4.03 14.12
CA LEU A 113 -10.25 4.75 15.37
C LEU A 113 -10.98 6.10 15.44
N ALA A 114 -11.77 6.48 14.45
CA ALA A 114 -12.65 7.65 14.52
C ALA A 114 -13.84 7.41 15.48
N ASN A 115 -14.55 8.48 15.80
CA ASN A 115 -15.76 8.40 16.62
C ASN A 115 -16.94 7.81 15.81
N ARG A 116 -17.96 7.31 16.51
CA ARG A 116 -19.13 6.65 15.92
C ARG A 116 -19.91 7.56 14.95
N SER A 117 -20.04 8.84 15.28
CA SER A 117 -20.79 9.80 14.46
C SER A 117 -20.14 10.00 13.09
N TYR A 118 -18.83 10.23 13.06
CA TYR A 118 -18.03 10.31 11.84
C TYR A 118 -18.12 9.01 11.03
N ALA A 119 -17.87 7.87 11.68
CA ALA A 119 -17.89 6.56 11.02
C ALA A 119 -19.24 6.29 10.36
N SER A 120 -20.34 6.66 11.02
CA SER A 120 -21.69 6.47 10.49
C SER A 120 -21.96 7.35 9.26
N LEU A 121 -21.53 8.61 9.27
CA LEU A 121 -21.65 9.50 8.10
C LEU A 121 -20.84 8.97 6.91
N VAL A 122 -19.57 8.64 7.14
CA VAL A 122 -18.69 8.09 6.10
C VAL A 122 -19.23 6.80 5.52
N VAL A 123 -19.71 5.87 6.35
CA VAL A 123 -20.27 4.60 5.87
C VAL A 123 -21.52 4.82 5.05
N ASN A 124 -22.38 5.78 5.40
CA ASN A 124 -23.55 6.13 4.58
C ASN A 124 -23.13 6.73 3.22
N ILE A 125 -22.03 7.49 3.17
CA ILE A 125 -21.49 8.02 1.90
C ILE A 125 -20.92 6.88 1.04
N LEU A 126 -20.18 5.95 1.65
CA LEU A 126 -19.54 4.82 0.95
C LEU A 126 -20.54 3.77 0.47
N ASP A 127 -21.53 3.42 1.31
CA ASP A 127 -22.52 2.37 1.09
C ASP A 127 -23.94 2.87 1.45
N PRO A 128 -24.51 3.81 0.67
CA PRO A 128 -25.77 4.49 0.99
C PRO A 128 -26.96 3.52 1.07
N ARG A 129 -26.95 2.48 0.23
CA ARG A 129 -27.98 1.43 0.21
C ARG A 129 -27.75 0.33 1.25
N ARG A 130 -26.65 0.40 2.00
CA ARG A 130 -26.26 -0.58 3.03
C ARG A 130 -26.18 -2.00 2.49
N GLU A 131 -25.70 -2.16 1.27
CA GLU A 131 -25.64 -3.44 0.57
C GLU A 131 -24.43 -4.27 1.03
N TYR A 132 -23.33 -3.62 1.34
CA TYR A 132 -22.02 -4.26 1.51
C TYR A 132 -21.60 -4.36 2.98
N ILE A 133 -21.66 -3.26 3.74
CA ILE A 133 -21.19 -3.19 5.13
C ILE A 133 -22.29 -3.65 6.10
N LYS A 134 -23.57 -3.44 5.76
CA LYS A 134 -24.75 -3.86 6.54
C LYS A 134 -24.66 -3.57 8.05
N GLY A 135 -24.10 -2.41 8.41
CA GLY A 135 -23.98 -1.97 9.81
C GLY A 135 -22.84 -2.59 10.62
N ARG A 136 -21.96 -3.41 10.01
CA ARG A 136 -20.75 -3.94 10.63
C ARG A 136 -19.68 -2.85 10.77
N VAL A 137 -19.92 -1.92 11.69
CA VAL A 137 -19.08 -0.76 11.96
C VAL A 137 -18.63 -0.80 13.41
N ILE A 138 -17.33 -0.76 13.61
CA ILE A 138 -16.64 -0.66 14.90
C ILE A 138 -15.88 0.66 14.91
N SER A 139 -16.19 1.49 15.90
CA SER A 139 -15.55 2.78 16.11
C SER A 139 -14.75 2.79 17.42
N ARG A 140 -13.99 3.86 17.67
CA ARG A 140 -13.32 4.08 18.96
C ARG A 140 -14.27 4.09 20.16
N ASN A 141 -15.55 4.40 19.97
CA ASN A 141 -16.54 4.39 21.04
C ASN A 141 -16.96 2.98 21.46
N ASP A 142 -16.73 1.97 20.61
CA ASP A 142 -17.22 0.61 20.79
C ASP A 142 -16.19 -0.31 21.47
N VAL A 143 -14.96 0.18 21.70
CA VAL A 143 -13.82 -0.64 22.18
C VAL A 143 -13.17 -0.06 23.43
N ALA A 144 -12.72 -0.95 24.32
CA ALA A 144 -12.13 -0.57 25.61
C ALA A 144 -10.69 -0.03 25.48
N GLN A 145 -9.88 -0.60 24.57
CA GLN A 145 -8.50 -0.16 24.34
C GLN A 145 -8.47 1.04 23.41
N LYS A 146 -8.10 2.20 23.95
CA LYS A 146 -7.89 3.41 23.14
C LYS A 146 -6.63 3.24 22.28
N ASN A 147 -6.72 3.62 21.01
CA ASN A 147 -5.61 3.68 20.03
C ASN A 147 -5.03 2.33 19.58
N ARG A 148 -5.74 1.21 19.76
CA ARG A 148 -5.35 -0.10 19.23
C ARG A 148 -6.55 -0.82 18.65
N LYS A 149 -6.31 -1.69 17.67
CA LYS A 149 -7.33 -2.53 17.06
C LYS A 149 -7.03 -4.01 17.32
N THR A 150 -8.08 -4.80 17.46
CA THR A 150 -7.99 -6.24 17.70
C THR A 150 -9.16 -6.98 17.08
N LEU A 151 -8.96 -8.26 16.74
CA LEU A 151 -9.95 -9.07 16.03
C LEU A 151 -10.97 -9.74 16.96
N ASP A 152 -10.87 -9.57 18.28
CA ASP A 152 -11.79 -10.14 19.28
C ASP A 152 -13.24 -9.66 19.15
N VAL A 153 -13.45 -8.47 18.58
CA VAL A 153 -14.76 -7.88 18.30
C VAL A 153 -15.38 -8.32 16.96
N ILE A 154 -14.64 -9.09 16.15
CA ILE A 154 -15.13 -9.60 14.86
C ILE A 154 -15.73 -10.98 15.09
N PRO A 155 -16.99 -11.24 14.68
CA PRO A 155 -17.64 -12.53 14.89
C PRO A 155 -17.19 -13.56 13.84
N ALA A 156 -15.90 -13.86 13.79
CA ALA A 156 -15.32 -14.87 12.91
C ALA A 156 -13.99 -15.40 13.45
N PRO A 157 -13.59 -16.63 13.08
CA PRO A 157 -12.28 -17.15 13.44
C PRO A 157 -11.18 -16.34 12.77
N GLU A 158 -10.13 -16.01 13.53
CA GLU A 158 -9.00 -15.21 13.05
C GLU A 158 -8.30 -15.80 11.82
N SER A 159 -8.39 -17.13 11.64
CA SER A 159 -7.89 -17.84 10.46
C SER A 159 -8.64 -17.53 9.16
N ALA A 160 -9.75 -16.79 9.21
CA ALA A 160 -10.57 -16.40 8.07
C ALA A 160 -10.73 -14.87 7.93
N ILE A 161 -9.98 -14.07 8.69
CA ILE A 161 -10.04 -12.60 8.66
C ILE A 161 -8.80 -11.99 8.02
N LEU A 162 -8.97 -11.12 7.02
CA LEU A 162 -7.97 -10.18 6.53
C LEU A 162 -8.26 -8.77 7.04
N ILE A 163 -7.22 -7.96 7.14
CA ILE A 163 -7.28 -6.55 7.51
C ILE A 163 -6.66 -5.73 6.38
N LEU A 164 -7.30 -4.66 5.95
CA LEU A 164 -6.75 -3.62 5.09
C LEU A 164 -6.67 -2.32 5.88
N ASP A 165 -5.45 -1.86 6.16
CA ASP A 165 -5.19 -0.70 7.01
C ASP A 165 -3.81 -0.11 6.65
N ASP A 166 -3.70 1.21 6.64
CA ASP A 166 -2.46 1.93 6.34
C ASP A 166 -1.50 2.03 7.54
N THR A 167 -1.98 1.72 8.75
CA THR A 167 -1.22 1.87 9.99
C THR A 167 -1.02 0.52 10.65
N LYS A 168 0.18 -0.04 10.47
CA LYS A 168 0.58 -1.33 11.04
C LYS A 168 0.55 -1.33 12.58
N GLU A 169 0.90 -0.21 13.19
CA GLU A 169 1.16 -0.08 14.63
C GLU A 169 -0.11 -0.28 15.47
N VAL A 170 -1.31 -0.07 14.92
CA VAL A 170 -2.57 -0.31 15.64
C VAL A 170 -2.93 -1.80 15.69
N TRP A 171 -2.30 -2.64 14.86
CA TRP A 171 -2.55 -4.07 14.69
C TRP A 171 -1.40 -4.98 15.18
N ARG A 172 -0.56 -4.55 16.13
CA ARG A 172 0.63 -5.29 16.61
C ARG A 172 0.43 -6.80 16.92
N LYS A 173 -0.77 -7.22 17.34
CA LYS A 173 -1.06 -8.64 17.63
C LYS A 173 -1.53 -9.45 16.41
N HIS A 174 -1.89 -8.78 15.33
CA HIS A 174 -2.58 -9.32 14.17
C HIS A 174 -1.86 -8.99 12.85
N GLU A 175 -0.57 -8.66 12.88
CA GLU A 175 0.21 -8.27 11.69
C GLU A 175 0.16 -9.30 10.55
N ARG A 176 0.01 -10.60 10.87
CA ARG A 176 -0.08 -11.67 9.87
C ARG A 176 -1.38 -11.66 9.08
N ASN A 177 -2.41 -11.00 9.61
CA ASN A 177 -3.70 -10.81 8.94
C ASN A 177 -3.74 -9.47 8.15
N LEU A 178 -2.74 -8.60 8.33
CA LEU A 178 -2.70 -7.27 7.74
C LEU A 178 -2.17 -7.28 6.32
N ILE A 179 -2.97 -6.75 5.40
CA ILE A 179 -2.56 -6.24 4.09
C ILE A 179 -2.31 -4.74 4.27
N PRO A 180 -1.04 -4.30 4.34
CA PRO A 180 -0.71 -2.90 4.43
C PRO A 180 -1.05 -2.22 3.10
N ILE A 181 -1.61 -1.03 3.18
CA ILE A 181 -1.84 -0.16 2.03
C ILE A 181 -1.10 1.16 2.25
N GLU A 182 -0.67 1.78 1.16
CA GLU A 182 -0.06 3.11 1.25
C GLU A 182 -1.10 4.13 1.71
N LYS A 183 -0.68 5.07 2.56
CA LYS A 183 -1.55 6.12 3.07
C LYS A 183 -2.04 7.01 1.93
N TYR A 184 -3.34 7.18 1.84
CA TYR A 184 -3.95 8.11 0.90
C TYR A 184 -3.90 9.54 1.47
N HIS A 185 -3.10 10.39 0.84
CA HIS A 185 -2.92 11.79 1.22
C HIS A 185 -3.43 12.70 0.11
N PHE A 186 -4.74 12.96 0.11
CA PHE A 186 -5.31 13.89 -0.86
C PHE A 186 -5.09 15.34 -0.46
N PHE A 187 -5.45 15.71 0.76
CA PHE A 187 -5.29 17.05 1.30
C PHE A 187 -3.89 17.25 1.88
N SER A 188 -3.31 18.42 1.61
CA SER A 188 -1.98 18.83 2.05
C SER A 188 -1.79 18.72 3.57
N SER A 189 -2.79 19.16 4.33
CA SER A 189 -2.81 19.14 5.80
C SER A 189 -2.51 17.76 6.37
N SER A 190 -2.98 16.71 5.69
CA SER A 190 -2.88 15.34 6.16
C SER A 190 -1.52 14.70 5.86
N CYS A 191 -0.79 15.23 4.90
CA CYS A 191 0.54 14.79 4.47
C CYS A 191 1.63 15.42 5.34
N GLN A 192 1.48 16.72 5.63
CA GLN A 192 2.36 17.49 6.53
C GLN A 192 2.38 16.96 7.98
N ASP A 193 1.32 16.30 8.43
CA ASP A 193 1.27 15.67 9.76
C ASP A 193 2.25 14.48 9.90
N PHE A 194 2.72 13.91 8.78
CA PHE A 194 3.60 12.74 8.76
C PHE A 194 5.00 13.07 8.23
N ASP A 195 5.10 13.87 7.18
CA ASP A 195 6.35 14.24 6.53
C ASP A 195 6.22 15.67 5.94
N PRO A 196 7.02 16.64 6.41
CA PRO A 196 6.99 18.01 5.88
C PRO A 196 7.34 18.12 4.39
N ASP A 197 8.11 17.17 3.84
CA ASP A 197 8.53 17.17 2.44
C ASP A 197 7.58 16.35 1.53
N CYS A 198 6.60 15.66 2.12
CA CYS A 198 5.56 14.96 1.39
C CYS A 198 4.72 15.99 0.61
N LYS A 199 4.37 15.64 -0.65
CA LYS A 199 3.39 16.39 -1.45
C LYS A 199 2.11 15.59 -1.57
N SER A 200 0.98 16.21 -1.25
CA SER A 200 -0.32 15.58 -1.39
C SER A 200 -0.79 15.52 -2.86
N HIS A 201 -1.82 14.71 -3.12
CA HIS A 201 -2.43 14.67 -4.45
C HIS A 201 -3.01 16.02 -4.88
N SER A 202 -3.60 16.80 -3.95
CA SER A 202 -4.11 18.14 -4.23
C SER A 202 -2.99 19.10 -4.69
N GLU A 203 -1.84 19.09 -4.02
CA GLU A 203 -0.68 19.92 -4.39
C GLU A 203 -0.09 19.53 -5.74
N MET A 204 -0.08 18.22 -6.04
CA MET A 204 0.35 17.70 -7.33
C MET A 204 -0.70 17.83 -8.44
N LYS A 205 -1.92 18.31 -8.12
CA LYS A 205 -3.06 18.42 -9.06
C LYS A 205 -3.34 17.10 -9.78
N SER A 206 -3.21 15.99 -9.07
CA SER A 206 -3.41 14.62 -9.57
C SER A 206 -4.21 13.81 -8.54
N ASP A 207 -4.44 12.53 -8.82
CA ASP A 207 -5.05 11.57 -7.89
C ASP A 207 -4.58 10.15 -8.27
N GLU A 208 -4.90 9.15 -7.45
CA GLU A 208 -4.63 7.75 -7.82
C GLU A 208 -5.44 7.30 -9.05
N SER A 209 -4.90 6.35 -9.81
CA SER A 209 -5.58 5.75 -10.95
C SER A 209 -6.76 4.86 -10.52
N GLU A 210 -7.89 4.95 -11.22
CA GLU A 210 -9.04 4.06 -11.02
C GLU A 210 -8.74 2.59 -11.40
N THR A 211 -7.75 2.33 -12.25
CA THR A 211 -7.44 0.96 -12.74
C THR A 211 -6.14 0.39 -12.16
N GLU A 212 -5.23 1.27 -11.77
CA GLU A 212 -3.87 0.91 -11.33
C GLU A 212 -3.51 1.52 -9.96
N GLY A 213 -4.42 2.27 -9.34
CA GLY A 213 -4.25 2.81 -7.99
C GLY A 213 -4.22 1.74 -6.91
N ALA A 214 -4.08 2.18 -5.66
CA ALA A 214 -3.83 1.25 -4.56
C ALA A 214 -5.00 0.28 -4.34
N LEU A 215 -6.24 0.78 -4.29
CA LEU A 215 -7.42 -0.09 -4.08
C LEU A 215 -7.65 -1.06 -5.24
N ALA A 216 -7.41 -0.64 -6.48
CA ALA A 216 -7.52 -1.51 -7.65
C ALA A 216 -6.48 -2.64 -7.60
N THR A 217 -5.26 -2.32 -7.16
CA THR A 217 -4.19 -3.30 -6.97
C THR A 217 -4.49 -4.26 -5.82
N ILE A 218 -4.98 -3.75 -4.68
CA ILE A 218 -5.35 -4.58 -3.52
C ILE A 218 -6.52 -5.51 -3.86
N LEU A 219 -7.49 -5.08 -4.67
CA LEU A 219 -8.58 -5.96 -5.10
C LEU A 219 -8.05 -7.21 -5.80
N LYS A 220 -7.09 -7.06 -6.74
CA LYS A 220 -6.44 -8.19 -7.43
C LYS A 220 -5.74 -9.14 -6.44
N VAL A 221 -5.14 -8.59 -5.39
CA VAL A 221 -4.51 -9.38 -4.31
C VAL A 221 -5.57 -10.15 -3.53
N LEU A 222 -6.68 -9.52 -3.17
CA LEU A 222 -7.79 -10.14 -2.46
C LEU A 222 -8.46 -11.25 -3.28
N GLU A 223 -8.62 -11.05 -4.58
CA GLU A 223 -9.11 -12.08 -5.53
C GLU A 223 -8.16 -13.29 -5.54
N LYS A 224 -6.85 -13.05 -5.67
CA LYS A 224 -5.84 -14.12 -5.66
C LYS A 224 -5.84 -14.89 -4.33
N ILE A 225 -5.93 -14.19 -3.19
CA ILE A 225 -5.99 -14.84 -1.87
C ILE A 225 -7.27 -15.69 -1.77
N HIS A 226 -8.42 -15.15 -2.16
CA HIS A 226 -9.69 -15.86 -2.11
C HIS A 226 -9.67 -17.12 -2.97
N LEU A 227 -9.22 -16.99 -4.23
CA LEU A 227 -9.07 -18.13 -5.14
C LEU A 227 -8.16 -19.19 -4.53
N MET A 228 -6.95 -18.85 -4.10
CA MET A 228 -6.01 -19.81 -3.50
C MET A 228 -6.53 -20.43 -2.21
N PHE A 229 -7.37 -19.73 -1.44
CA PHE A 229 -7.95 -20.25 -0.21
C PHE A 229 -9.02 -21.32 -0.47
N PHE A 230 -9.83 -21.14 -1.52
CA PHE A 230 -10.95 -22.03 -1.84
C PHE A 230 -10.69 -23.05 -2.96
N ASP A 231 -9.59 -22.92 -3.71
CA ASP A 231 -9.19 -23.83 -4.81
C ASP A 231 -8.44 -25.09 -4.30
N ASP A 232 -7.93 -25.07 -3.07
CA ASP A 232 -7.18 -26.21 -2.53
C ASP A 232 -8.12 -27.36 -2.12
N GLU A 233 -8.47 -28.22 -3.09
CA GLU A 233 -9.18 -29.49 -2.86
C GLU A 233 -8.30 -30.53 -2.12
N SER A 234 -7.02 -30.23 -1.90
CA SER A 234 -6.01 -31.13 -1.38
C SER A 234 -5.36 -30.64 -0.09
N ASN A 235 -6.08 -30.74 1.03
CA ASN A 235 -5.58 -31.41 2.25
C ASN A 235 -6.44 -31.04 3.47
N GLY A 236 -6.74 -32.06 4.27
CA GLY A 236 -7.48 -31.99 5.55
C GLY A 236 -6.81 -31.18 6.67
N ASP A 237 -5.84 -30.32 6.35
CA ASP A 237 -5.32 -29.29 7.23
C ASP A 237 -5.95 -27.95 6.81
N LYS A 238 -7.03 -27.55 7.49
CA LYS A 238 -7.70 -26.24 7.37
C LYS A 238 -6.72 -25.16 6.88
N LEU A 239 -6.83 -24.74 5.62
CA LEU A 239 -6.00 -23.68 5.08
C LEU A 239 -6.16 -22.46 5.98
N ILE A 240 -5.08 -22.05 6.66
CA ILE A 240 -5.08 -20.85 7.48
C ILE A 240 -4.77 -19.70 6.53
N LEU A 241 -5.68 -18.73 6.40
CA LEU A 241 -5.55 -17.58 5.50
C LEU A 241 -4.17 -16.90 5.56
N ARG A 242 -3.58 -16.85 6.77
CA ARG A 242 -2.22 -16.36 7.01
C ARG A 242 -1.17 -17.09 6.16
N ARG A 243 -1.25 -18.42 6.01
CA ARG A 243 -0.34 -19.22 5.18
C ARG A 243 -0.48 -18.86 3.70
N VAL A 244 -1.70 -18.62 3.22
CA VAL A 244 -1.97 -18.20 1.84
C VAL A 244 -1.32 -16.84 1.57
N SER A 245 -1.60 -15.86 2.43
CA SER A 245 -1.02 -14.51 2.33
C SER A 245 0.51 -14.54 2.41
N GLU A 246 1.09 -15.32 3.33
CA GLU A 246 2.54 -15.50 3.44
C GLU A 246 3.15 -16.14 2.19
N THR A 247 2.47 -17.13 1.59
CA THR A 247 2.92 -17.79 0.36
C THR A 247 2.93 -16.82 -0.81
N ILE A 248 1.87 -16.02 -0.98
CA ILE A 248 1.82 -15.00 -2.03
C ILE A 248 2.96 -13.99 -1.82
N ARG A 249 3.15 -13.50 -0.60
CA ARG A 249 4.21 -12.52 -0.30
C ARG A 249 5.61 -13.05 -0.57
N LYS A 250 5.94 -14.25 -0.11
CA LYS A 250 7.25 -14.87 -0.31
C LYS A 250 7.59 -15.15 -1.78
N ASN A 251 6.59 -15.16 -2.65
CA ASN A 251 6.82 -15.35 -4.08
C ASN A 251 7.12 -14.04 -4.82
N ILE A 252 6.97 -12.86 -4.19
CA ILE A 252 7.14 -11.56 -4.86
C ILE A 252 8.61 -11.36 -5.29
N LEU A 253 9.55 -11.47 -4.35
CA LEU A 253 10.98 -11.28 -4.60
C LEU A 253 11.77 -12.59 -4.53
N LYS A 254 11.10 -13.73 -4.77
CA LYS A 254 11.75 -15.04 -4.78
C LYS A 254 12.88 -15.07 -5.82
N GLY A 255 14.06 -15.50 -5.38
CA GLY A 255 15.27 -15.54 -6.22
C GLY A 255 16.08 -14.25 -6.23
N CYS A 256 15.57 -13.15 -5.66
CA CYS A 256 16.35 -11.94 -5.47
C CYS A 256 17.28 -12.08 -4.26
N LYS A 257 18.57 -11.80 -4.46
CA LYS A 257 19.56 -11.57 -3.40
C LYS A 257 19.96 -10.09 -3.37
N LEU A 258 19.55 -9.41 -2.30
CA LEU A 258 19.73 -7.97 -2.10
C LEU A 258 20.95 -7.69 -1.22
N LEU A 259 21.78 -6.77 -1.68
CA LEU A 259 22.86 -6.20 -0.88
C LEU A 259 22.38 -4.95 -0.17
N PHE A 260 22.49 -4.94 1.16
CA PHE A 260 22.34 -3.75 1.99
C PHE A 260 23.70 -3.39 2.58
N PRO A 261 24.41 -2.37 2.04
CA PRO A 261 25.73 -1.98 2.55
C PRO A 261 25.66 -1.60 4.04
N THR A 262 26.72 -1.87 4.81
CA THR A 262 26.76 -1.58 6.27
C THR A 262 26.50 -0.11 6.61
N ASN A 263 26.88 0.83 5.73
CA ASN A 263 26.63 2.27 5.91
C ASN A 263 25.15 2.66 5.64
N PHE A 264 24.39 1.77 5.01
CA PHE A 264 22.94 1.93 4.84
C PHE A 264 22.20 1.57 6.14
N MET A 265 22.80 0.75 7.02
CA MET A 265 22.18 0.30 8.28
C MET A 265 22.34 1.29 9.44
N THR A 266 23.13 2.35 9.27
CA THR A 266 23.51 3.29 10.33
C THR A 266 22.64 4.53 10.42
N ASP A 267 21.83 4.82 9.40
CA ASP A 267 21.03 6.06 9.32
C ASP A 267 19.54 5.76 9.45
N GLN A 268 18.88 6.38 10.43
CA GLN A 268 17.43 6.35 10.72
C GLN A 268 16.73 4.98 10.89
N GLU A 269 15.68 4.98 11.72
CA GLU A 269 14.77 3.86 12.00
C GLU A 269 14.11 3.24 10.73
N THR A 270 14.18 3.96 9.61
CA THR A 270 13.70 3.59 8.27
C THR A 270 14.56 2.53 7.57
N ASN A 271 15.89 2.55 7.72
CA ASN A 271 16.77 1.62 6.99
C ASN A 271 16.82 0.20 7.58
N HIS A 272 16.70 0.06 8.91
CA HIS A 272 16.62 -1.25 9.58
C HIS A 272 15.35 -2.05 9.18
N ARG A 273 14.31 -1.37 8.68
CA ARG A 273 13.05 -2.01 8.29
C ARG A 273 13.05 -2.57 6.86
N LEU A 274 13.95 -2.11 5.98
CA LEU A 274 13.92 -2.49 4.56
C LEU A 274 14.42 -3.92 4.28
N SER A 275 15.45 -4.37 5.01
CA SER A 275 15.95 -5.75 4.89
C SER A 275 14.93 -6.77 5.40
N GLU A 276 14.20 -6.44 6.48
CA GLU A 276 13.10 -7.25 6.99
C GLU A 276 11.95 -7.31 5.98
N VAL A 277 11.58 -6.17 5.39
CA VAL A 277 10.58 -6.12 4.31
C VAL A 277 11.00 -7.00 3.14
N ALA A 278 12.24 -6.90 2.66
CA ALA A 278 12.75 -7.72 1.57
C ALA A 278 12.65 -9.23 1.88
N MET A 279 13.04 -9.65 3.10
CA MET A 279 12.92 -11.05 3.53
C MET A 279 11.47 -11.51 3.62
N ARG A 280 10.55 -10.68 4.12
CA ARG A 280 9.11 -10.96 4.16
C ARG A 280 8.52 -11.13 2.75
N LEU A 281 9.09 -10.46 1.75
CA LEU A 281 8.74 -10.59 0.33
C LEU A 281 9.47 -11.77 -0.37
N GLY A 282 10.28 -12.54 0.35
CA GLY A 282 10.94 -13.75 -0.15
C GLY A 282 12.33 -13.56 -0.75
N ALA A 283 12.91 -12.36 -0.63
CA ALA A 283 14.30 -12.14 -0.99
C ALA A 283 15.27 -12.69 0.07
N THR A 284 16.53 -12.88 -0.32
CA THR A 284 17.64 -13.10 0.61
C THR A 284 18.46 -11.82 0.75
N CYS A 285 18.86 -11.47 1.97
CA CYS A 285 19.65 -10.26 2.23
C CYS A 285 21.11 -10.64 2.52
N SER A 286 22.04 -9.83 2.01
CA SER A 286 23.48 -9.97 2.22
C SER A 286 24.07 -8.62 2.60
N THR A 287 25.10 -8.62 3.43
CA THR A 287 25.98 -7.47 3.67
C THR A 287 27.27 -7.56 2.86
N GLU A 288 27.57 -8.74 2.33
CA GLU A 288 28.78 -9.04 1.58
C GLU A 288 28.55 -8.91 0.07
N TYR A 289 29.52 -8.28 -0.58
CA TYR A 289 29.63 -8.22 -2.03
C TYR A 289 29.97 -9.60 -2.59
N GLY A 290 29.32 -9.98 -3.69
CA GLY A 290 29.63 -11.26 -4.33
C GLY A 290 28.82 -11.53 -5.60
N PRO A 291 29.22 -12.53 -6.39
CA PRO A 291 28.59 -12.83 -7.68
C PRO A 291 27.11 -13.23 -7.55
N SER A 292 26.73 -13.83 -6.42
CA SER A 292 25.35 -14.22 -6.10
C SER A 292 24.40 -13.05 -5.85
N VAL A 293 24.90 -11.84 -5.62
CA VAL A 293 24.05 -10.65 -5.44
C VAL A 293 23.42 -10.30 -6.79
N THR A 294 22.13 -9.99 -6.74
CA THR A 294 21.32 -9.61 -7.91
C THR A 294 20.99 -8.11 -7.90
N HIS A 295 20.73 -7.55 -6.71
CA HIS A 295 20.27 -6.18 -6.53
C HIS A 295 21.09 -5.47 -5.46
N VAL A 296 21.31 -4.18 -5.64
CA VAL A 296 21.85 -3.26 -4.64
C VAL A 296 20.80 -2.18 -4.40
N VAL A 297 20.41 -2.01 -3.14
CA VAL A 297 19.47 -0.97 -2.71
C VAL A 297 20.26 0.21 -2.18
N ALA A 298 20.05 1.40 -2.75
CA ALA A 298 20.78 2.61 -2.36
C ALA A 298 19.95 3.89 -2.59
N TRP A 299 20.13 4.89 -1.72
CA TRP A 299 19.52 6.22 -1.86
C TRP A 299 20.22 7.07 -2.92
N ASP A 300 21.54 6.91 -3.04
CA ASP A 300 22.37 7.72 -3.92
C ASP A 300 23.37 6.89 -4.73
N PHE A 301 23.80 7.45 -5.86
CA PHE A 301 24.79 6.84 -6.75
C PHE A 301 26.24 6.94 -6.22
N GLY A 302 26.47 7.78 -5.20
CA GLY A 302 27.78 8.09 -4.63
C GLY A 302 28.34 7.01 -3.70
N THR A 303 27.56 5.99 -3.32
CA THR A 303 28.05 4.93 -2.45
C THR A 303 28.98 3.92 -3.15
N ARG A 304 29.81 3.23 -2.36
CA ARG A 304 30.61 2.08 -2.85
C ARG A 304 29.70 0.96 -3.39
N GLY A 305 28.52 0.75 -2.78
CA GLY A 305 27.52 -0.21 -3.23
C GLY A 305 27.03 0.10 -4.64
N SER A 306 26.63 1.35 -4.88
CA SER A 306 26.10 1.82 -6.15
C SER A 306 27.10 1.68 -7.30
N ARG A 307 28.35 2.14 -7.08
CA ARG A 307 29.42 1.99 -8.08
C ARG A 307 29.74 0.52 -8.39
N TRP A 308 29.75 -0.33 -7.37
CA TRP A 308 29.99 -1.76 -7.55
C TRP A 308 28.85 -2.43 -8.34
N ALA A 309 27.60 -2.06 -8.07
CA ALA A 309 26.44 -2.59 -8.78
C ALA A 309 26.57 -2.36 -10.29
N VAL A 310 26.87 -1.12 -10.69
CA VAL A 310 27.06 -0.77 -12.11
C VAL A 310 28.22 -1.51 -12.74
N LYS A 311 29.37 -1.55 -12.05
CA LYS A 311 30.57 -2.24 -12.55
C LYS A 311 30.32 -3.73 -12.81
N GLU A 312 29.60 -4.38 -11.91
CA GLU A 312 29.33 -5.83 -11.96
C GLU A 312 27.98 -6.16 -12.65
N ASN A 313 27.37 -5.18 -13.34
CA ASN A 313 26.09 -5.30 -14.04
C ASN A 313 24.97 -5.90 -13.16
N LYS A 314 24.83 -5.37 -11.94
CA LYS A 314 23.75 -5.68 -10.98
C LYS A 314 22.68 -4.61 -11.05
N TYR A 315 21.45 -4.96 -10.68
CA TYR A 315 20.37 -3.98 -10.58
C TYR A 315 20.65 -3.01 -9.43
N LEU A 316 20.70 -1.73 -9.73
CA LEU A 316 20.80 -0.65 -8.75
C LEU A 316 19.44 0.02 -8.64
N VAL A 317 18.79 -0.12 -7.48
CA VAL A 317 17.40 0.32 -7.28
C VAL A 317 17.26 1.22 -6.05
N HIS A 318 16.37 2.21 -6.17
CA HIS A 318 15.99 3.07 -5.05
C HIS A 318 15.17 2.27 -4.02
N PRO A 319 15.24 2.57 -2.71
CA PRO A 319 14.43 1.91 -1.68
C PRO A 319 12.93 1.89 -1.95
N ASP A 320 12.41 2.86 -2.72
CA ASP A 320 11.01 2.90 -3.11
C ASP A 320 10.60 1.72 -3.99
N TRP A 321 11.53 1.02 -4.66
CA TRP A 321 11.24 -0.24 -5.35
C TRP A 321 10.74 -1.31 -4.38
N LEU A 322 11.38 -1.43 -3.21
CA LEU A 322 10.95 -2.36 -2.16
C LEU A 322 9.63 -1.92 -1.53
N LYS A 323 9.44 -0.62 -1.30
CA LYS A 323 8.19 -0.08 -0.75
C LYS A 323 7.03 -0.33 -1.71
N ALA A 324 7.22 -0.04 -3.00
CA ALA A 324 6.23 -0.29 -4.04
C ALA A 324 5.87 -1.77 -4.07
N ALA A 325 6.86 -2.67 -4.06
CA ALA A 325 6.61 -4.11 -4.02
C ALA A 325 5.87 -4.56 -2.75
N TYR A 326 6.17 -3.93 -1.61
CA TYR A 326 5.52 -4.21 -0.34
C TYR A 326 4.04 -3.83 -0.31
N PHE A 327 3.68 -2.66 -0.83
CA PHE A 327 2.28 -2.19 -0.85
C PHE A 327 1.45 -2.78 -1.98
N THR A 328 2.03 -3.02 -3.14
CA THR A 328 1.31 -3.54 -4.33
C THR A 328 1.29 -5.07 -4.41
N TRP A 329 2.10 -5.75 -3.59
CA TRP A 329 2.29 -7.20 -3.61
C TRP A 329 2.74 -7.75 -4.98
N HIS A 330 3.56 -6.97 -5.69
CA HIS A 330 4.07 -7.31 -7.00
C HIS A 330 5.52 -6.85 -7.16
N LYS A 331 6.34 -7.61 -7.90
CA LYS A 331 7.71 -7.19 -8.23
C LYS A 331 7.65 -6.21 -9.39
N HIS A 332 7.99 -4.96 -9.12
CA HIS A 332 8.06 -3.96 -10.18
C HIS A 332 9.33 -4.08 -11.01
N PRO A 333 9.31 -3.65 -12.28
CA PRO A 333 10.53 -3.49 -13.08
C PRO A 333 11.51 -2.55 -12.39
N GLU A 334 12.77 -2.95 -12.33
CA GLU A 334 13.83 -2.23 -11.62
C GLU A 334 14.10 -0.85 -12.23
N GLU A 335 13.91 -0.69 -13.53
CA GLU A 335 14.08 0.56 -14.29
C GLU A 335 13.13 1.69 -13.88
N ASN A 336 12.00 1.37 -13.24
CA ASN A 336 11.04 2.36 -12.76
C ASN A 336 11.52 3.07 -11.48
N PHE A 337 12.60 2.57 -10.86
CA PHE A 337 13.11 3.07 -9.57
C PHE A 337 14.62 3.35 -9.64
N PRO A 338 15.06 4.23 -10.55
CA PRO A 338 16.47 4.53 -10.72
C PRO A 338 17.04 5.26 -9.50
N VAL A 339 18.29 4.97 -9.15
CA VAL A 339 19.02 5.73 -8.14
C VAL A 339 19.66 6.94 -8.82
N THR A 340 19.06 8.11 -8.67
CA THR A 340 19.59 9.37 -9.22
C THR A 340 20.58 10.03 -8.26
N GLN A 341 21.53 10.80 -8.80
CA GLN A 341 22.34 11.72 -8.02
C GLN A 341 21.43 12.87 -7.52
N LEU A 342 20.96 12.80 -6.28
CA LEU A 342 20.29 13.92 -5.63
C LEU A 342 21.30 15.06 -5.47
N GLY A 343 21.15 16.08 -6.32
CA GLY A 343 21.93 17.31 -6.31
C GLY A 343 23.13 17.32 -7.26
N GLN A 344 22.92 17.22 -8.58
CA GLN A 344 23.82 17.80 -9.61
C GLN A 344 23.33 17.74 -11.07
N LEU A 345 22.02 17.55 -11.35
CA LEU A 345 21.53 17.61 -12.75
C LEU A 345 21.65 19.00 -13.40
N GLN A 346 21.77 20.08 -12.62
CA GLN A 346 22.06 21.42 -13.16
C GLN A 346 23.55 21.67 -13.42
N GLU A 347 24.46 20.94 -12.79
CA GLU A 347 25.92 21.15 -12.91
C GLU A 347 26.58 20.19 -13.92
N TYR A 348 25.97 19.03 -14.17
CA TYR A 348 26.43 18.07 -15.20
C TYR A 348 25.70 18.14 -16.53
N LEU A 349 24.65 18.98 -16.67
CA LEU A 349 24.00 19.20 -17.95
C LEU A 349 25.01 19.60 -19.06
N PRO A 350 26.05 20.42 -18.80
CA PRO A 350 27.09 20.71 -19.80
C PRO A 350 27.93 19.49 -20.18
N TYR A 351 28.24 18.60 -19.23
CA TYR A 351 29.07 17.41 -19.47
C TYR A 351 28.30 16.28 -20.17
N LEU A 352 27.01 16.10 -19.86
CA LEU A 352 26.11 15.19 -20.58
C LEU A 352 25.86 15.67 -22.01
N ILE A 353 25.78 16.98 -22.23
CA ILE A 353 25.71 17.57 -23.58
C ILE A 353 27.03 17.33 -24.32
N GLU A 354 28.20 17.48 -23.69
CA GLU A 354 29.49 17.18 -24.33
C GLU A 354 29.68 15.70 -24.68
N GLU A 355 29.28 14.75 -23.82
CA GLU A 355 29.35 13.31 -24.15
C GLU A 355 28.34 12.91 -25.22
N MET A 356 27.13 13.50 -25.21
CA MET A 356 26.13 13.27 -26.25
C MET A 356 26.52 13.94 -27.59
N PHE A 357 27.15 15.12 -27.56
CA PHE A 357 27.73 15.75 -28.75
C PHE A 357 28.95 14.98 -29.25
N ALA A 358 29.82 14.47 -28.37
CA ALA A 358 30.95 13.64 -28.76
C ALA A 358 30.47 12.37 -29.46
N LEU A 359 29.44 11.68 -28.94
CA LEU A 359 28.86 10.50 -29.57
C LEU A 359 28.11 10.80 -30.89
N CYS A 360 27.43 11.94 -31.00
CA CYS A 360 26.77 12.38 -32.23
C CYS A 360 27.76 12.87 -33.30
N VAL A 361 28.76 13.66 -32.93
CA VAL A 361 29.82 14.15 -33.83
C VAL A 361 30.70 12.99 -34.28
N PHE A 362 31.03 12.03 -33.41
CA PHE A 362 31.79 10.85 -33.81
C PHE A 362 31.03 9.99 -34.82
N ARG A 363 29.70 9.84 -34.66
CA ARG A 363 28.86 9.14 -35.66
C ARG A 363 28.81 9.88 -37.00
N GLU A 364 28.67 11.20 -36.99
CA GLU A 364 28.52 11.98 -38.22
C GLU A 364 29.85 12.19 -38.95
N VAL A 365 30.95 12.38 -38.21
CA VAL A 365 32.32 12.42 -38.74
C VAL A 365 32.72 11.04 -39.26
N TYR A 366 32.38 9.94 -38.58
CA TYR A 366 32.65 8.58 -39.09
C TYR A 366 31.86 8.28 -40.37
N LYS A 367 30.61 8.77 -40.49
CA LYS A 367 29.80 8.68 -41.71
C LYS A 367 30.43 9.46 -42.87
N LEU A 368 30.85 10.70 -42.63
CA LEU A 368 31.48 11.56 -43.63
C LEU A 368 32.88 11.04 -44.05
N PHE A 369 33.66 10.49 -43.12
CA PHE A 369 34.95 9.87 -43.43
C PHE A 369 34.80 8.55 -44.20
N SER A 370 33.80 7.73 -43.86
CA SER A 370 33.54 6.46 -44.55
C SER A 370 33.01 6.65 -45.97
N GLN A 371 32.27 7.74 -46.23
CA GLN A 371 31.76 8.08 -47.56
C GLN A 371 32.83 8.68 -48.47
N ASN A 372 33.81 9.40 -47.92
CA ASN A 372 34.84 10.09 -48.72
C ASN A 372 36.18 9.35 -48.84
N TYR A 373 36.53 8.44 -47.92
CA TYR A 373 37.89 7.86 -47.87
C TYR A 373 37.96 6.33 -47.68
N GLY A 374 36.84 5.60 -47.80
CA GLY A 374 36.77 4.14 -47.95
C GLY A 374 37.84 3.31 -47.23
N PHE A 375 37.64 2.99 -45.94
CA PHE A 375 38.54 2.07 -45.22
C PHE A 375 38.04 0.61 -45.27
N ASP A 376 38.85 -0.23 -45.88
CA ASP A 376 38.71 -1.69 -45.91
C ASP A 376 39.04 -2.29 -44.53
N LYS A 377 38.22 -3.26 -44.10
CA LYS A 377 38.34 -3.94 -42.81
C LYS A 377 39.60 -4.80 -42.78
N LYS A 378 40.69 -4.33 -42.17
CA LYS A 378 41.70 -5.20 -41.54
C LYS A 378 42.67 -4.40 -40.67
N MET A 379 42.42 -4.38 -39.37
CA MET A 379 43.49 -4.45 -38.36
C MET A 379 42.90 -4.95 -37.05
N LYS A 380 43.00 -6.27 -36.83
CA LYS A 380 43.07 -6.85 -35.48
C LYS A 380 44.32 -6.30 -34.81
N ARG A 381 44.23 -5.88 -33.55
CA ARG A 381 45.41 -5.76 -32.69
C ARG A 381 45.08 -6.33 -31.30
N THR A 382 45.79 -7.42 -31.00
CA THR A 382 46.71 -7.55 -29.85
C THR A 382 46.76 -6.38 -28.89
#